data_AF-A0AAV4GS38-F1
#
_entry.id   AF-A0AAV4GS38-F1
#
_cell.length_a   1.000
_cell.length_b   1.000
_cell.length_c   1.000
_cell.angle_alpha   90.00
_cell.angle_beta   90.00
_cell.angle_gamma   90.00
#
_symmetry.space_group_name_H-M   'P 1'
#
loop_
_entity.id
_entity.type
_entity.pdbx_description
1 polymer ?
#
loop_
_entity_poly.entity_id
_entity_poly.type
_entity_poly.pdbx_seq_one_letter_code
_entity_poly.pdbx_strand_id
1 'polypeptide(L)'
;MSPNPPPTPPKLLKMIMLFHDGMIGTILYDGSFLDHFPIKSGVKQACVLASMLFGIFSPYSGAMPSTGQTIAFLLHSRSDGILFNLPLLRAKAKVDRVLTREMLFADGAALATHSVEALQ
;
A
#
# COMPACT_ATOMS: atom_id res chain seq x y z
N MET A 1 -0.79 -12.59 -19.44
CA MET A 1 0.53 -12.70 -18.78
C MET A 1 0.72 -11.48 -17.92
N SER A 2 0.73 -11.64 -16.59
CA SER A 2 1.12 -10.53 -15.69
C SER A 2 2.51 -10.04 -16.09
N PRO A 3 2.79 -8.74 -16.12
CA PRO A 3 4.16 -8.26 -16.27
C PRO A 3 5.01 -8.91 -15.18
N ASN A 4 6.17 -9.45 -15.57
CA ASN A 4 7.13 -9.94 -14.60
C ASN A 4 7.51 -8.76 -13.69
N PRO A 5 7.51 -8.94 -12.36
CA PRO A 5 7.91 -7.87 -11.46
C PRO A 5 9.32 -7.39 -11.83
N PRO A 6 9.62 -6.09 -11.66
CA PRO A 6 10.93 -5.56 -11.97
C PRO A 6 12.02 -6.35 -11.23
N PRO A 7 13.19 -6.56 -11.86
CA PRO A 7 14.26 -7.32 -11.24
C PRO A 7 14.67 -6.69 -9.91
N THR A 8 14.58 -7.46 -8.83
CA THR A 8 14.93 -7.00 -7.48
C THR A 8 16.44 -6.80 -7.39
N PRO A 9 16.94 -5.62 -6.92
CA PRO A 9 18.36 -5.39 -6.76
C PRO A 9 19.04 -6.49 -5.91
N PRO A 10 20.24 -7.00 -6.29
CA PRO A 10 20.85 -8.16 -5.62
C PRO A 10 21.05 -7.98 -4.11
N LYS A 11 21.34 -6.76 -3.65
CA LYS A 11 21.49 -6.44 -2.23
C LYS A 11 20.16 -6.53 -1.47
N LEU A 12 19.07 -6.07 -2.09
CA LEU A 12 17.73 -6.17 -1.52
C LEU A 12 17.27 -7.63 -1.46
N LEU A 13 17.50 -8.39 -2.54
CA LEU A 13 17.19 -9.83 -2.55
C LEU A 13 17.91 -10.58 -1.42
N LYS A 14 19.20 -10.34 -1.24
CA LYS A 14 19.97 -10.92 -0.12
C LYS A 14 19.39 -10.55 1.25
N MET A 15 18.98 -9.29 1.44
CA MET A 15 18.34 -8.87 2.69
C MET A 15 17.02 -9.62 2.90
N ILE A 16 16.16 -9.72 1.88
CA ILE A 16 14.89 -10.47 1.96
C ILE A 16 15.14 -11.93 2.36
N MET A 17 16.10 -12.59 1.70
CA MET A 17 16.48 -13.97 2.02
C MET A 17 16.97 -14.11 3.46
N LEU A 18 17.84 -13.21 3.94
CA LEU A 18 18.33 -13.24 5.32
C LEU A 18 17.22 -13.09 6.38
N PHE A 19 16.12 -12.42 6.05
CA PHE A 19 14.98 -12.26 6.96
C PHE A 19 13.97 -13.41 6.87
N HIS A 20 13.90 -14.11 5.74
CA HIS A 20 12.84 -15.08 5.45
C HIS A 20 13.33 -16.54 5.48
N ASP A 21 14.57 -16.80 5.07
CA ASP A 21 15.12 -18.16 5.02
C ASP A 21 15.25 -18.73 6.44
N GLY A 22 14.66 -19.90 6.65
CA GLY A 22 14.63 -20.55 7.97
C GLY A 22 13.68 -19.91 8.98
N MET A 23 12.82 -18.99 8.55
CA MET A 23 11.82 -18.38 9.44
C MET A 23 10.82 -19.43 9.95
N ILE A 24 10.65 -19.50 11.27
CA ILE A 24 9.74 -20.40 11.96
C ILE A 24 8.67 -19.57 12.70
N GLY A 25 7.41 -19.98 12.58
CA GLY A 25 6.28 -19.44 13.30
C GLY A 25 5.81 -20.37 14.42
N THR A 26 5.07 -19.80 15.37
CA THR A 26 4.25 -20.51 16.36
C THR A 26 3.00 -19.68 16.61
N ILE A 27 1.94 -20.30 17.13
CA ILE A 27 0.69 -19.65 17.48
C ILE A 27 0.56 -19.69 18.99
N LEU A 28 0.34 -18.52 19.61
CA LEU A 28 -0.09 -18.43 21.00
C LEU A 28 -1.62 -18.50 21.02
N TYR A 29 -2.16 -19.54 21.63
CA TYR A 29 -3.60 -19.75 21.78
C TYR A 29 -3.90 -20.15 23.23
N ASP A 30 -4.82 -19.43 23.87
CA ASP A 30 -5.24 -19.67 25.25
C ASP A 30 -4.06 -19.79 26.24
N GLY A 31 -3.09 -18.89 26.13
CA GLY A 31 -1.89 -18.85 26.98
C GLY A 31 -0.85 -19.93 26.69
N SER A 32 -1.10 -20.83 25.74
CA SER A 32 -0.18 -21.91 25.35
C SER A 32 0.36 -21.73 23.93
N PHE A 33 1.64 -22.02 23.72
CA PHE A 33 2.23 -22.04 22.38
C PHE A 33 1.95 -23.37 21.70
N LEU A 34 1.51 -23.31 20.44
CA LEU A 34 1.40 -24.47 19.56
C LEU A 34 2.74 -24.82 18.93
N ASP A 35 2.80 -25.99 18.29
CA ASP A 35 3.98 -26.48 17.60
C ASP A 35 4.51 -25.49 16.56
N HIS A 36 5.83 -25.51 16.41
CA HIS A 36 6.54 -24.70 15.46
C HIS A 36 6.28 -25.15 14.01
N PHE A 37 6.12 -24.20 13.10
CA PHE A 37 5.98 -24.48 11.67
C PHE A 37 6.83 -23.53 10.81
N PRO A 38 7.35 -23.99 9.66
CA PRO A 38 8.12 -23.14 8.78
C PRO A 38 7.23 -22.12 8.08
N ILE A 39 7.65 -20.85 8.07
CA ILE A 39 6.97 -19.82 7.30
C ILE A 39 7.51 -19.84 5.88
N LYS A 40 6.66 -20.25 4.93
CA LYS A 40 7.01 -20.36 3.51
C LYS A 40 6.63 -19.11 2.70
N SER A 41 5.77 -18.26 3.25
CA SER A 41 5.26 -17.06 2.60
C SER A 41 4.90 -16.01 3.64
N GLY A 42 4.93 -14.76 3.21
CA GLY A 42 4.65 -13.61 4.06
C GLY A 42 5.85 -13.20 4.90
N VAL A 43 5.70 -12.07 5.56
CA VAL A 43 6.73 -11.45 6.39
C VAL A 43 6.09 -11.03 7.69
N LYS A 44 6.89 -11.00 8.77
CA LYS A 44 6.37 -10.63 10.09
C LYS A 44 5.75 -9.23 10.05
N GLN A 45 4.49 -9.11 10.48
CA GLN A 45 3.81 -7.83 10.59
C GLN A 45 4.55 -6.89 11.56
N ALA A 46 4.38 -5.58 11.36
CA ALA A 46 5.10 -4.51 12.07
C ALA A 46 6.63 -4.52 11.87
N CYS A 47 7.17 -5.36 10.97
CA CYS A 47 8.53 -5.21 10.49
C CYS A 47 8.58 -4.11 9.42
N VAL A 48 9.52 -3.18 9.51
CA VAL A 48 9.75 -2.13 8.50
C VAL A 48 9.93 -2.74 7.10
N LEU A 49 10.56 -3.91 7.03
CA LEU A 49 10.73 -4.66 5.78
C LEU A 49 9.39 -5.10 5.17
N ALA A 50 8.37 -5.41 5.99
CA ALA A 50 7.07 -5.82 5.49
C ALA A 50 6.38 -4.70 4.71
N SER A 51 6.39 -3.47 5.25
CA SER A 51 5.84 -2.30 4.56
C SER A 51 6.60 -1.97 3.28
N MET A 52 7.93 -2.11 3.29
CA MET A 52 8.76 -1.88 2.11
C MET A 52 8.47 -2.91 1.00
N LEU A 53 8.40 -4.19 1.34
CA LEU A 53 8.11 -5.26 0.39
C LEU A 53 6.69 -5.15 -0.16
N PHE A 54 5.73 -4.80 0.69
CA PHE A 54 4.37 -4.53 0.23
C PHE A 54 4.36 -3.42 -0.83
N GLY A 55 5.07 -2.30 -0.61
CA GLY A 55 5.14 -1.23 -1.62
C GLY A 55 5.78 -1.64 -2.94
N ILE A 56 6.77 -2.55 -2.92
CA ILE A 56 7.50 -3.01 -4.11
C ILE A 56 6.72 -4.06 -4.91
N PHE A 57 6.02 -4.96 -4.20
CA PHE A 57 5.34 -6.11 -4.80
C PHE A 57 3.82 -5.95 -4.84
N SER A 58 3.29 -4.80 -4.42
CA SER A 58 1.85 -4.52 -4.49
C SER A 58 1.37 -4.61 -5.94
N PRO A 59 0.24 -5.29 -6.22
CA PRO A 59 -0.33 -5.31 -7.57
C PRO A 59 -0.73 -3.91 -8.06
N TYR A 60 -0.88 -2.96 -7.14
CA TYR A 60 -1.18 -1.56 -7.41
C TYR A 60 0.08 -0.73 -7.71
N SER A 61 1.29 -1.27 -7.54
CA SER A 61 2.53 -0.59 -7.93
C SER A 61 2.69 -0.65 -9.45
N GLY A 62 1.98 0.21 -10.18
CA GLY A 62 2.36 0.61 -11.54
C GLY A 62 1.37 0.38 -12.68
N ALA A 63 0.19 -0.22 -12.50
CA ALA A 63 -0.75 -0.34 -13.62
C ALA A 63 -2.17 -0.75 -13.19
N MET A 64 -3.09 0.21 -13.04
CA MET A 64 -4.41 -0.04 -13.60
C MET A 64 -4.32 0.22 -15.11
N PRO A 65 -4.74 -0.74 -15.96
CA PRO A 65 -4.74 -0.52 -17.39
C PRO A 65 -5.64 0.67 -17.68
N SER A 66 -5.12 1.63 -18.43
CA SER A 66 -5.91 2.69 -19.04
C SER A 66 -6.89 2.05 -20.02
N THR A 67 -7.99 1.50 -19.52
CA THR A 67 -9.25 1.64 -20.25
C THR A 67 -9.36 3.14 -20.54
N GLY A 68 -9.63 3.53 -21.78
CA GLY A 68 -9.36 4.89 -22.31
C GLY A 68 -10.02 6.07 -21.58
N GLN A 69 -10.64 5.86 -20.42
CA GLN A 69 -11.06 6.87 -19.47
C GLN A 69 -10.04 6.93 -18.33
N THR A 70 -9.36 8.08 -18.21
CA THR A 70 -8.65 8.41 -16.98
C THR A 70 -9.70 8.58 -15.87
N ILE A 71 -9.90 7.52 -15.08
CA ILE A 71 -10.64 7.58 -13.82
C ILE A 71 -9.79 8.43 -12.87
N ALA A 72 -10.21 9.67 -12.70
CA ALA A 72 -9.60 10.60 -11.76
C ALA A 72 -10.64 11.56 -11.23
N PHE A 73 -10.44 12.02 -10.00
CA PHE A 73 -11.26 13.04 -9.37
C PHE A 73 -10.40 14.20 -8.90
N LEU A 74 -11.02 15.38 -8.84
CA LEU A 74 -10.36 16.57 -8.34
C LEU A 74 -10.44 16.62 -6.82
N LEU A 75 -9.30 16.50 -6.15
CA LEU A 75 -9.17 16.68 -4.71
C LEU A 75 -8.78 18.15 -4.42
N HIS A 76 -9.57 18.80 -3.56
CA HIS A 76 -9.17 20.05 -2.91
C HIS A 76 -8.37 19.71 -1.66
N SER A 77 -7.08 20.03 -1.68
CA SER A 77 -6.16 19.73 -0.59
C SER A 77 -5.54 20.99 -0.01
N ARG A 78 -5.05 20.90 1.22
CA ARG A 78 -4.19 21.92 1.81
C ARG A 78 -3.27 21.30 2.83
N SER A 79 -2.00 21.70 2.79
CA SER A 79 -1.04 21.45 3.87
C SER A 79 -1.16 22.55 4.94
N ASP A 80 -1.63 22.19 6.15
CA ASP A 80 -1.73 23.10 7.30
C ASP A 80 -0.69 22.84 8.39
N GLY A 81 0.18 21.84 8.21
CA GLY A 81 1.27 21.50 9.15
C GLY A 81 0.79 20.99 10.52
N ILE A 82 -0.53 20.98 10.76
CA ILE A 82 -1.16 20.54 11.99
C ILE A 82 -2.26 19.55 11.60
N LEU A 83 -1.99 18.27 11.86
CA LEU A 83 -2.90 17.17 11.58
C LEU A 83 -4.28 17.47 12.21
N PHE A 84 -5.35 17.42 11.40
CA PHE A 84 -6.77 17.49 11.83
C PHE A 84 -7.30 18.85 12.35
N ASN A 85 -6.81 19.99 11.87
CA ASN A 85 -7.48 21.27 12.14
C ASN A 85 -8.69 21.49 11.19
N LEU A 86 -9.86 20.96 11.57
CA LEU A 86 -11.10 21.01 10.77
C LEU A 86 -11.57 22.43 10.39
N PRO A 87 -11.56 23.44 11.30
CA PRO A 87 -11.90 24.82 10.93
C PRO A 87 -11.01 25.36 9.83
N LEU A 88 -9.70 25.09 9.91
CA LEU A 88 -8.81 25.41 8.82
C LEU A 88 -9.25 24.61 7.59
N LEU A 89 -9.44 23.28 7.63
CA LEU A 89 -9.73 22.49 6.41
C LEU A 89 -10.95 22.98 5.60
N ARG A 90 -11.87 23.71 6.24
CA ARG A 90 -13.03 24.36 5.61
C ARG A 90 -12.74 25.74 5.00
N ALA A 91 -11.61 26.35 5.33
CA ALA A 91 -11.20 27.64 4.81
C ALA A 91 -10.91 27.57 3.30
N LYS A 92 -11.39 28.56 2.54
CA LYS A 92 -11.28 28.62 1.08
C LYS A 92 -9.95 29.18 0.57
N ALA A 93 -9.10 29.67 1.46
CA ALA A 93 -7.79 30.23 1.11
C ALA A 93 -6.70 29.14 1.16
N LYS A 94 -5.68 29.30 0.32
CA LYS A 94 -4.52 28.37 0.23
C LYS A 94 -4.94 26.92 -0.06
N VAL A 95 -5.90 26.71 -0.97
CA VAL A 95 -6.36 25.38 -1.38
C VAL A 95 -5.70 25.01 -2.71
N ASP A 96 -5.05 23.86 -2.73
CA ASP A 96 -4.48 23.26 -3.93
C ASP A 96 -5.46 22.28 -4.56
N ARG A 97 -5.44 22.22 -5.89
CA ARG A 97 -6.25 21.31 -6.70
C ARG A 97 -5.37 20.19 -7.23
N VAL A 98 -5.59 18.98 -6.75
CA VAL A 98 -4.81 17.80 -7.16
C VAL A 98 -5.73 16.85 -7.90
N LEU A 99 -5.34 16.47 -9.11
CA LEU A 99 -6.03 15.42 -9.85
C LEU A 99 -5.52 14.07 -9.34
N THR A 100 -6.38 13.33 -8.65
CA THR A 100 -6.02 12.06 -8.01
C THR A 100 -6.70 10.92 -8.76
N ARG A 101 -5.92 9.90 -9.15
CA ARG A 101 -6.44 8.68 -9.79
C ARG A 101 -6.74 7.60 -8.76
N GLU A 102 -5.80 7.38 -7.86
CA GLU A 102 -5.80 6.28 -6.90
C GLU A 102 -5.31 6.79 -5.54
N MET A 103 -5.87 6.25 -4.47
CA MET A 103 -5.40 6.46 -3.11
C MET A 103 -4.97 5.11 -2.55
N LEU A 104 -3.66 4.90 -2.45
CA LEU A 104 -3.07 3.66 -1.96
C LEU A 104 -2.41 3.91 -0.60
N PHE A 105 -2.74 3.09 0.40
CA PHE A 105 -2.11 3.11 1.70
C PHE A 105 -2.05 1.71 2.30
N ALA A 106 -0.82 1.16 2.42
CA ALA A 106 -0.62 -0.24 2.77
C ALA A 106 -1.54 -1.14 1.91
N ASP A 107 -2.22 -2.11 2.51
CA ASP A 107 -3.19 -2.99 1.85
C ASP A 107 -4.49 -2.30 1.44
N GLY A 108 -4.74 -1.07 1.90
CA GLY A 108 -5.86 -0.24 1.49
C GLY A 108 -5.67 0.37 0.11
N ALA A 109 -6.64 0.17 -0.78
CA ALA A 109 -6.74 0.85 -2.06
C ALA A 109 -8.14 1.46 -2.21
N ALA A 110 -8.20 2.72 -2.64
CA ALA A 110 -9.44 3.41 -2.96
C ALA A 110 -9.36 4.05 -4.35
N LEU A 111 -10.42 3.82 -5.12
CA LEU A 111 -10.70 4.49 -6.39
C LEU A 111 -11.89 5.42 -6.17
N ALA A 112 -11.83 6.63 -6.71
CA ALA A 112 -12.95 7.55 -6.69
C ALA A 112 -13.10 8.25 -8.04
N THR A 113 -14.35 8.47 -8.39
CA THR A 113 -14.80 9.06 -9.65
C THR A 113 -15.90 10.07 -9.37
N HIS A 114 -16.23 10.88 -10.38
CA HIS A 114 -17.39 11.76 -10.32
C HIS A 114 -18.73 11.06 -10.63
N SER A 115 -18.70 9.79 -11.09
CA SER A 115 -19.90 9.03 -11.40
C SER A 115 -19.70 7.51 -11.21
N VAL A 116 -20.78 6.79 -10.91
CA VAL A 116 -20.74 5.33 -10.69
C VAL A 116 -20.39 4.59 -11.97
N GLU A 117 -20.87 5.08 -13.10
CA GLU A 117 -20.65 4.49 -14.42
C GLU A 117 -19.16 4.51 -14.81
N ALA A 118 -18.42 5.51 -14.34
CA ALA A 118 -16.97 5.59 -14.53
C ALA A 118 -16.19 4.62 -13.64
N LEU A 119 -16.84 3.98 -12.64
CA LEU A 119 -16.20 3.03 -11.72
C LEU A 119 -16.39 1.56 -12.16
N GLN A 120 -17.30 1.29 -13.12
CA GLN A 120 -17.68 -0.03 -13.61
C GLN A 120 -16.78 -0.50 -14.76
#